data_AF-A0AAF0YG93-F1
#
_entry.id   AF-A0AAF0YG93-F1
#
_cell.length_a   1.000
_cell.length_b   1.000
_cell.length_c   1.000
_cell.angle_alpha   90.00
_cell.angle_beta   90.00
_cell.angle_gamma   90.00
#
_symmetry.space_group_name_H-M   'P 1'
#
loop_
_entity.id
_entity.type
_entity.pdbx_description
1 polymer ?
#
loop_
_entity_poly.entity_id
_entity_poly.type
_entity_poly.pdbx_seq_one_letter_code
_entity_poly.pdbx_strand_id
1 'polypeptide(L)'
;MSSSTSASASDSASSSASDSASVSASVTAWIQLRFDQKILILARDAGGILAGANGLQVYGIPYEQLLVPQEGAVLPVLNNTPTHGRYSGIIIMDALAYSYQVSFNIRMVRINEHPGPSFGVSLAGGGCCNAGVTQPVSLIDTSNYSSANVKVGATVSSQGLYH
;
A
#
# COMPACT_ATOMS: atom_id res chain seq x y z
N MET A 1 -44.99 52.44 -39.00
CA MET A 1 -46.05 51.43 -39.22
C MET A 1 -45.38 50.12 -39.55
N SER A 2 -45.89 49.05 -38.95
CA SER A 2 -45.49 47.65 -39.12
C SER A 2 -44.20 47.21 -38.43
N SER A 3 -44.06 46.05 -37.78
CA SER A 3 -44.93 45.03 -37.17
C SER A 3 -43.97 43.95 -36.65
N SER A 4 -44.23 43.38 -35.46
CA SER A 4 -43.89 42.01 -34.99
C SER A 4 -42.39 41.57 -35.01
N THR A 5 -41.88 40.73 -34.09
CA THR A 5 -42.36 39.40 -33.69
C THR A 5 -41.55 38.87 -32.50
N SER A 6 -42.12 37.88 -31.82
CA SER A 6 -41.74 37.27 -30.55
C SER A 6 -40.65 36.19 -30.63
N ALA A 7 -39.88 36.09 -29.53
CA ALA A 7 -39.46 34.91 -28.76
C ALA A 7 -38.64 33.72 -29.35
N SER A 8 -37.61 33.36 -28.55
CA SER A 8 -37.16 32.01 -28.12
C SER A 8 -35.90 31.37 -28.73
N ALA A 9 -34.87 31.34 -27.87
CA ALA A 9 -33.92 30.27 -27.52
C ALA A 9 -33.06 29.57 -28.58
N SER A 10 -31.74 29.57 -28.35
CA SER A 10 -30.88 28.37 -28.36
C SER A 10 -29.55 28.69 -27.65
N ASP A 11 -29.29 28.06 -26.50
CA ASP A 11 -27.97 27.95 -25.90
C ASP A 11 -27.07 27.05 -26.76
N SER A 12 -25.81 27.46 -26.97
CA SER A 12 -24.72 26.56 -27.36
C SER A 12 -23.38 27.22 -27.04
N ALA A 13 -22.91 27.01 -25.82
CA ALA A 13 -21.51 27.27 -25.46
C ALA A 13 -20.64 26.22 -26.15
N SER A 14 -19.88 26.60 -27.18
CA SER A 14 -18.86 25.74 -27.77
C SER A 14 -17.56 25.90 -27.00
N SER A 15 -17.20 24.90 -26.20
CA SER A 15 -15.88 24.75 -25.58
C SER A 15 -14.88 24.26 -26.62
N SER A 16 -13.95 25.11 -27.03
CA SER A 16 -12.77 24.72 -27.82
C SER A 16 -11.69 24.17 -26.87
N ALA A 17 -11.69 22.85 -26.66
CA ALA A 17 -10.55 22.13 -26.13
C ALA A 17 -9.65 21.75 -27.30
N SER A 18 -8.49 22.39 -27.42
CA SER A 18 -7.52 22.08 -28.46
C SER A 18 -6.65 20.90 -28.06
N ASP A 19 -6.60 19.93 -28.97
CA ASP A 19 -5.96 18.62 -28.92
C ASP A 19 -4.54 18.59 -28.32
N SER A 20 -4.40 17.84 -27.23
CA SER A 20 -3.11 17.23 -26.91
C SER A 20 -2.99 15.95 -27.72
N ALA A 21 -2.26 16.05 -28.84
CA ALA A 21 -2.00 14.94 -29.74
C ALA A 21 -1.47 13.72 -28.97
N SER A 22 -2.25 12.64 -28.94
CA SER A 22 -1.80 11.35 -28.45
C SER A 22 -0.79 10.78 -29.45
N VAL A 23 0.48 10.73 -29.07
CA VAL A 23 1.49 9.94 -29.77
C VAL A 23 1.07 8.46 -29.73
N SER A 24 0.51 7.98 -30.84
CA SER A 24 0.21 6.56 -31.05
C SER A 24 1.53 5.82 -31.31
N ALA A 25 2.26 5.52 -30.24
CA ALA A 25 3.40 4.63 -30.31
C ALA A 25 2.89 3.18 -30.39
N SER A 26 3.01 2.58 -31.57
CA SER A 26 2.85 1.14 -31.74
C SER A 26 4.09 0.47 -31.15
N VAL A 27 4.03 0.17 -29.86
CA VAL A 27 5.03 -0.63 -29.15
C VAL A 27 4.58 -2.07 -29.24
N THR A 28 5.44 -2.98 -29.69
CA THR A 28 5.25 -4.42 -29.50
C THR A 28 4.90 -4.65 -28.03
N ALA A 29 3.65 -5.03 -27.75
CA ALA A 29 3.11 -5.01 -26.40
C ALA A 29 3.82 -6.05 -25.52
N TRP A 30 4.88 -5.63 -24.85
CA TRP A 30 5.35 -6.29 -23.63
C TRP A 30 4.14 -6.33 -22.68
N ILE A 31 3.85 -7.50 -22.11
CA ILE A 31 2.74 -7.67 -21.16
C ILE A 31 2.94 -6.67 -20.02
N GLN A 32 2.17 -5.58 -20.06
CA GLN A 32 2.33 -4.50 -19.12
C GLN A 32 1.47 -4.80 -17.90
N LEU A 33 2.12 -5.14 -16.80
CA LEU A 33 1.46 -5.31 -15.51
C LEU A 33 1.04 -3.91 -15.01
N ARG A 34 -0.25 -3.75 -14.74
CA ARG A 34 -0.84 -2.57 -14.12
C ARG A 34 -1.26 -2.93 -12.71
N PHE A 35 -1.25 -1.93 -11.83
CA PHE A 35 -1.83 -2.06 -10.51
C PHE A 35 -2.50 -0.76 -10.08
N ASP A 36 -3.52 -0.86 -9.23
CA ASP A 36 -4.08 0.30 -8.56
C ASP A 36 -3.10 0.80 -7.48
N GLN A 37 -2.95 2.11 -7.33
CA GLN A 37 -2.12 2.74 -6.28
C GLN A 37 -2.82 2.69 -4.91
N LYS A 38 -3.07 1.47 -4.44
CA LYS A 38 -3.78 1.19 -3.18
C LYS A 38 -3.08 0.06 -2.43
N ILE A 39 -2.94 0.20 -1.12
CA ILE A 39 -2.36 -0.82 -0.25
C ILE A 39 -3.46 -1.67 0.40
N LEU A 40 -3.27 -2.98 0.46
CA LEU A 40 -4.12 -3.86 1.29
C LEU A 40 -3.49 -4.05 2.66
N ILE A 41 -4.22 -3.78 3.73
CA ILE A 41 -3.82 -4.03 5.11
C ILE A 41 -4.62 -5.22 5.63
N LEU A 42 -3.92 -6.24 6.14
CA LEU A 42 -4.49 -7.42 6.77
C LEU A 42 -4.10 -7.42 8.24
N ALA A 43 -5.06 -7.54 9.15
CA ALA A 43 -4.78 -7.65 10.57
C ALA A 43 -5.84 -8.49 11.30
N ARG A 44 -5.47 -9.03 12.46
CA ARG A 44 -6.37 -9.82 13.31
C ARG A 44 -7.47 -8.98 13.96
N ASP A 45 -7.12 -7.76 14.39
CA ASP A 45 -7.99 -6.86 15.12
C ASP A 45 -7.85 -5.40 14.64
N ALA A 46 -8.70 -4.52 15.17
CA ALA A 46 -8.69 -3.09 14.83
C ALA A 46 -7.39 -2.39 15.25
N GLY A 47 -6.72 -2.86 16.31
CA GLY A 47 -5.44 -2.30 16.75
C GLY A 47 -4.35 -2.53 15.72
N GLY A 48 -4.27 -3.74 15.16
CA GLY A 48 -3.38 -4.06 14.05
C GLY A 48 -3.66 -3.21 12.80
N ILE A 49 -4.93 -3.07 12.41
CA ILE A 49 -5.31 -2.20 11.26
C ILE A 49 -4.82 -0.76 11.48
N LEU A 50 -5.08 -0.18 12.65
CA LEU A 50 -4.66 1.19 12.97
C LEU A 50 -3.13 1.34 12.90
N ALA A 51 -2.39 0.39 13.47
CA ALA A 51 -0.92 0.41 13.42
C ALA A 51 -0.37 0.34 11.98
N GLY A 52 -0.99 -0.45 11.10
CA GLY A 52 -0.62 -0.49 9.67
C GLY A 52 -1.06 0.74 8.87
N ALA A 53 -2.15 1.41 9.28
CA ALA A 53 -2.77 2.49 8.53
C ALA A 53 -2.21 3.89 8.85
N ASN A 54 -1.81 4.17 10.09
CA ASN A 54 -1.45 5.53 10.54
C ASN A 54 -0.41 6.22 9.65
N GLY A 55 0.65 5.50 9.25
CA GLY A 55 1.64 6.05 8.32
C GLY A 55 1.04 6.38 6.96
N LEU A 56 0.30 5.43 6.37
CA LEU A 56 -0.33 5.62 5.06
C LEU A 56 -1.31 6.79 5.04
N GLN A 57 -2.10 6.94 6.11
CA GLN A 57 -3.05 8.04 6.25
C GLN A 57 -2.35 9.40 6.25
N VAL A 58 -1.25 9.55 6.99
CA VAL A 58 -0.48 10.81 7.04
C VAL A 58 0.17 11.14 5.69
N TYR A 59 0.60 10.13 4.95
CA TYR A 59 1.15 10.31 3.59
C TYR A 59 0.08 10.42 2.50
N GLY A 60 -1.21 10.33 2.82
CA GLY A 60 -2.30 10.34 1.84
C GLY A 60 -2.29 9.12 0.90
N ILE A 61 -1.67 8.02 1.30
CA ILE A 61 -1.60 6.79 0.50
C ILE A 61 -2.93 6.04 0.65
N PRO A 62 -3.65 5.75 -0.45
CA PRO A 62 -4.90 5.00 -0.38
C PRO A 62 -4.68 3.58 0.14
N TYR A 63 -5.58 3.11 1.00
CA TYR A 63 -5.55 1.74 1.52
C TYR A 63 -6.94 1.12 1.66
N GLU A 64 -6.98 -0.21 1.70
CA GLU A 64 -8.14 -1.03 2.05
C GLU A 64 -7.76 -1.90 3.25
N GLN A 65 -8.69 -2.06 4.19
CA GLN A 65 -8.48 -2.82 5.41
C GLN A 65 -9.30 -4.11 5.37
N LEU A 66 -8.68 -5.23 5.73
CA LEU A 66 -9.33 -6.51 5.93
C LEU A 66 -9.02 -7.03 7.34
N LEU A 67 -10.06 -7.14 8.15
CA LEU A 67 -10.00 -7.85 9.42
C LEU A 67 -10.02 -9.36 9.15
N VAL A 68 -9.05 -10.09 9.70
CA VAL A 68 -8.92 -11.53 9.56
C VAL A 68 -9.02 -12.17 10.95
N PRO A 69 -10.24 -12.47 11.42
CA PRO A 69 -10.44 -13.12 12.71
C PRO A 69 -9.96 -14.58 12.68
N GLN A 70 -10.01 -15.28 13.81
CA GLN A 70 -9.43 -16.63 13.93
C GLN A 70 -10.12 -17.66 13.02
N GLU A 71 -11.42 -17.50 12.78
CA GLU A 71 -12.19 -18.27 11.80
C GLU A 71 -11.80 -17.97 10.34
N GLY A 72 -10.93 -16.99 10.12
CA GLY A 72 -10.47 -16.53 8.83
C GLY A 72 -11.36 -15.45 8.23
N ALA A 73 -10.91 -14.90 7.10
CA ALA A 73 -11.68 -13.98 6.28
C ALA A 73 -11.45 -14.29 4.81
N VAL A 74 -12.43 -13.92 3.98
CA VAL A 74 -12.30 -14.01 2.53
C VAL A 74 -11.46 -12.82 2.06
N LEU A 75 -10.37 -13.12 1.34
CA LEU A 75 -9.56 -12.08 0.72
C LEU A 75 -10.37 -11.34 -0.36
N PRO A 76 -10.25 -10.01 -0.46
CA PRO A 76 -10.73 -9.27 -1.62
C PRO A 76 -10.15 -9.83 -2.91
N VAL A 77 -10.86 -9.61 -4.02
CA VAL A 77 -10.31 -9.90 -5.34
C VAL A 77 -8.97 -9.16 -5.48
N LEU A 78 -7.89 -9.90 -5.69
CA LEU A 78 -6.55 -9.31 -5.73
C LEU A 78 -6.21 -8.78 -7.13
N ASN A 79 -6.86 -9.26 -8.18
CA ASN A 79 -6.65 -8.82 -9.54
C ASN A 79 -7.94 -8.97 -10.38
N ASN A 80 -8.18 -8.03 -11.28
CA ASN A 80 -9.36 -8.06 -12.16
C ASN A 80 -9.10 -8.83 -13.45
N THR A 81 -7.85 -8.83 -13.89
CA THR A 81 -7.37 -9.54 -15.08
C THR A 81 -5.99 -10.15 -14.76
N PRO A 82 -5.42 -11.01 -15.62
CA PRO A 82 -4.05 -11.49 -15.45
C PRO A 82 -2.97 -10.40 -15.45
N THR A 83 -3.30 -9.19 -15.94
CA THR A 83 -2.35 -8.08 -16.08
C THR A 83 -2.71 -6.87 -15.23
N HIS A 84 -3.80 -6.92 -14.44
CA HIS A 84 -4.26 -5.81 -13.60
C HIS A 84 -4.44 -6.26 -12.15
N GLY A 85 -3.47 -5.93 -11.28
CA GLY A 85 -3.56 -6.08 -9.84
C GLY A 85 -4.37 -4.96 -9.17
N ARG A 86 -5.15 -5.26 -8.13
CA ARG A 86 -5.96 -4.26 -7.39
C ARG A 86 -5.19 -3.56 -6.26
N TYR A 87 -3.97 -4.00 -5.98
CA TYR A 87 -3.16 -3.48 -4.89
C TYR A 87 -1.69 -3.39 -5.31
N SER A 88 -1.04 -2.27 -4.98
CA SER A 88 0.38 -2.02 -5.24
C SER A 88 1.29 -2.58 -4.16
N GLY A 89 0.72 -3.01 -3.03
CA GLY A 89 1.45 -3.57 -1.89
C GLY A 89 0.50 -4.17 -0.87
N ILE A 90 1.04 -5.06 -0.04
CA ILE A 90 0.31 -5.72 1.03
C ILE A 90 1.07 -5.53 2.34
N ILE A 91 0.37 -5.04 3.37
CA ILE A 91 0.87 -4.98 4.74
C ILE A 91 0.13 -6.03 5.54
N ILE A 92 0.87 -6.88 6.24
CA ILE A 92 0.31 -7.86 7.16
C ILE A 92 0.80 -7.51 8.57
N MET A 93 -0.18 -7.37 9.45
CA MET A 93 0.02 -7.17 10.88
C MET A 93 -0.27 -8.51 11.55
N ASP A 94 0.75 -9.09 12.20
CA ASP A 94 0.74 -10.43 12.78
C ASP A 94 0.67 -11.58 11.75
N ALA A 95 0.88 -12.81 12.21
CA ALA A 95 1.11 -13.99 11.37
C ALA A 95 -0.04 -14.36 10.41
N LEU A 96 0.01 -13.83 9.18
CA LEU A 96 -0.68 -14.30 7.99
C LEU A 96 0.31 -14.27 6.80
N ALA A 97 0.29 -15.24 5.89
CA ALA A 97 1.16 -15.27 4.70
C ALA A 97 0.42 -15.77 3.45
N TYR A 98 0.71 -15.18 2.28
CA TYR A 98 -0.02 -15.42 1.02
C TYR A 98 0.89 -15.36 -0.24
N SER A 99 0.47 -16.03 -1.32
CA SER A 99 1.24 -16.25 -2.58
C SER A 99 1.14 -15.16 -3.65
N TYR A 100 0.42 -14.06 -3.42
CA TYR A 100 0.10 -13.05 -4.44
C TYR A 100 1.31 -12.26 -5.01
N GLN A 101 2.42 -12.18 -4.26
CA GLN A 101 3.57 -11.33 -4.61
C GLN A 101 4.22 -11.69 -5.96
N VAL A 102 4.29 -12.98 -6.29
CA VAL A 102 5.02 -13.48 -7.47
C VAL A 102 4.34 -13.08 -8.77
N SER A 103 3.00 -13.04 -8.80
CA SER A 103 2.24 -12.78 -10.04
C SER A 103 2.26 -11.32 -10.49
N PHE A 104 2.37 -10.38 -9.55
CA PHE A 104 2.26 -8.95 -9.85
C PHE A 104 3.50 -8.13 -9.50
N ASN A 105 4.60 -8.79 -9.10
CA ASN A 105 5.86 -8.16 -8.71
C ASN A 105 5.65 -7.04 -7.67
N ILE A 106 4.76 -7.27 -6.70
CA ILE A 106 4.52 -6.35 -5.59
C ILE A 106 5.32 -6.78 -4.36
N ARG A 107 5.61 -5.83 -3.47
CA ARG A 107 6.28 -6.12 -2.19
C ARG A 107 5.25 -6.33 -1.09
N MET A 108 5.59 -7.21 -0.14
CA MET A 108 4.86 -7.39 1.11
C MET A 108 5.71 -6.91 2.28
N VAL A 109 5.06 -6.26 3.24
CA VAL A 109 5.65 -5.90 4.52
C VAL A 109 4.94 -6.69 5.61
N ARG A 110 5.71 -7.36 6.47
CA ARG A 110 5.19 -8.10 7.63
C ARG A 110 5.75 -7.46 8.89
N ILE A 111 4.87 -7.07 9.80
CA ILE A 111 5.23 -6.41 11.07
C ILE A 111 4.65 -7.23 12.22
N ASN A 112 5.36 -7.24 13.35
CA ASN A 112 5.02 -8.02 14.54
C ASN A 112 4.99 -9.54 14.28
N GLU A 113 6.00 -10.03 13.56
CA GLU A 113 6.15 -11.47 13.34
C GLU A 113 7.33 -12.07 14.11
N HIS A 114 7.09 -13.25 14.66
CA HIS A 114 8.11 -14.10 15.23
C HIS A 114 9.16 -14.53 14.16
N PRO A 115 10.47 -14.35 14.44
CA PRO A 115 11.53 -14.78 13.54
C PRO A 115 11.49 -16.28 13.25
N GLY A 116 11.76 -16.67 12.01
CA GLY A 116 11.81 -18.06 11.61
C GLY A 116 12.26 -18.29 10.17
N PRO A 117 12.32 -19.57 9.71
CA PRO A 117 12.87 -19.93 8.40
C PRO A 117 12.20 -19.24 7.21
N SER A 118 10.92 -18.89 7.31
CA SER A 118 10.21 -18.12 6.27
C SER A 118 10.78 -16.72 6.02
N PHE A 119 11.61 -16.22 6.95
CA PHE A 119 12.31 -14.94 6.87
C PHE A 119 13.83 -15.08 6.73
N GLY A 120 14.34 -16.32 6.55
CA GLY A 120 15.77 -16.58 6.42
C GLY A 120 16.59 -16.30 7.69
N VAL A 121 15.94 -16.27 8.87
CA VAL A 121 16.58 -15.99 10.16
C VAL A 121 16.22 -17.06 11.20
N SER A 122 17.07 -17.19 12.22
CA SER A 122 16.83 -17.99 13.42
C SER A 122 16.79 -17.10 14.65
N LEU A 123 16.08 -17.53 15.69
CA LEU A 123 16.06 -16.83 16.97
C LEU A 123 17.45 -16.85 17.62
N ALA A 124 17.90 -15.68 18.06
CA ALA A 124 19.12 -15.56 18.86
C ALA A 124 18.89 -15.82 20.37
N GLY A 125 17.62 -15.87 20.81
CA GLY A 125 17.23 -16.04 22.22
C GLY A 125 15.71 -15.90 22.42
N GLY A 126 15.29 -15.68 23.67
CA GLY A 126 13.90 -15.31 24.01
C GLY A 126 13.61 -13.84 23.66
N GLY A 127 12.34 -13.43 23.73
CA GLY A 127 11.95 -12.05 23.40
C GLY A 127 12.37 -11.02 24.45
N CYS A 128 12.45 -9.77 24.01
CA CYS A 128 12.79 -8.59 24.77
C CYS A 128 11.63 -7.56 24.71
N CYS A 129 11.48 -6.63 25.65
CA CYS A 129 12.18 -6.49 26.92
C CYS A 129 11.16 -6.37 28.06
N ASN A 130 11.58 -6.68 29.29
CA ASN A 130 10.74 -6.44 30.47
C ASN A 130 10.35 -4.96 30.57
N ALA A 131 9.25 -4.67 31.28
CA ALA A 131 8.78 -3.30 31.48
C ALA A 131 9.90 -2.40 32.06
N GLY A 132 10.07 -1.22 31.48
CA GLY A 132 11.11 -0.25 31.88
C GLY A 132 12.52 -0.54 31.33
N VAL A 133 12.72 -1.65 30.61
CA VAL A 133 13.99 -1.97 29.95
C VAL A 133 13.92 -1.55 28.49
N THR A 134 14.97 -0.85 28.02
CA THR A 134 15.12 -0.48 26.61
C THR A 134 16.32 -1.20 26.00
N GLN A 135 16.11 -1.79 24.82
CA GLN A 135 17.20 -2.24 23.96
C GLN A 135 17.22 -1.33 22.72
N PRO A 136 18.21 -0.45 22.54
CA PRO A 136 18.20 0.49 21.43
C PRO A 136 18.23 -0.24 20.09
N VAL A 137 17.37 0.20 19.17
CA VAL A 137 17.30 -0.33 17.79
C VAL A 137 17.70 0.78 16.83
N SER A 138 18.35 0.42 15.73
CA SER A 138 18.69 1.34 14.64
C SER A 138 18.62 0.64 13.29
N LEU A 139 18.37 1.39 12.22
CA LEU A 139 18.53 0.89 10.85
C LEU A 139 19.99 1.02 10.44
N ILE A 140 20.60 -0.09 10.03
CA ILE A 140 22.01 -0.17 9.63
C ILE A 140 22.22 -0.06 8.10
N ASP A 141 21.17 -0.29 7.31
CA ASP A 141 21.18 -0.17 5.86
C ASP A 141 19.81 0.33 5.37
N THR A 142 19.80 1.46 4.66
CA THR A 142 18.61 2.09 4.07
C THR A 142 18.68 2.21 2.55
N SER A 143 19.65 1.54 1.91
CA SER A 143 19.91 1.63 0.46
C SER A 143 18.69 1.30 -0.41
N ASN A 144 17.86 0.35 0.04
CA ASN A 144 16.64 -0.08 -0.66
C ASN A 144 15.46 0.92 -0.56
N TYR A 145 15.60 1.98 0.23
CA TYR A 145 14.57 2.99 0.49
C TYR A 145 15.22 4.36 0.81
N SER A 146 16.23 4.73 0.02
CA SER A 146 17.03 5.95 0.21
C SER A 146 16.20 7.24 0.19
N SER A 147 15.07 7.26 -0.54
CA SER A 147 14.14 8.39 -0.56
C SER A 147 13.38 8.60 0.75
N ALA A 148 13.39 7.63 1.68
CA ALA A 148 12.78 7.79 3.00
C ALA A 148 13.56 8.74 3.91
N ASN A 149 14.79 9.12 3.53
CA ASN A 149 15.64 10.07 4.26
C ASN A 149 15.87 9.71 5.74
N VAL A 150 15.94 8.40 6.03
CA VAL A 150 16.21 7.90 7.40
C VAL A 150 17.72 7.88 7.64
N LYS A 151 18.15 8.46 8.76
CA LYS A 151 19.56 8.49 9.17
C LYS A 151 20.01 7.12 9.66
N VAL A 152 20.95 6.51 8.94
CA VAL A 152 21.59 5.24 9.32
C VAL A 152 22.28 5.37 10.68
N GLY A 153 22.10 4.35 11.54
CA GLY A 153 22.73 4.27 12.87
C GLY A 153 22.13 5.18 13.94
N ALA A 154 21.11 5.97 13.63
CA ALA A 154 20.37 6.70 14.66
C ALA A 154 19.58 5.72 15.53
N THR A 155 19.78 5.77 16.84
CA THR A 155 19.14 4.85 17.79
C THR A 155 17.79 5.38 18.26
N VAL A 156 16.84 4.47 18.41
CA VAL A 156 15.52 4.72 19.02
C VAL A 156 15.27 3.72 20.15
N SER A 157 14.41 4.10 21.09
CA SER A 157 14.00 3.20 22.19
C SER A 157 13.02 2.14 21.68
N SER A 158 13.15 0.93 22.20
CA SER A 158 12.19 -0.18 22.02
C SER A 158 11.34 -0.42 23.28
N GLN A 159 11.40 0.47 24.26
CA GLN A 159 10.66 0.31 25.51
C GLN A 159 9.16 0.19 25.22
N GLY A 160 8.54 -0.87 25.73
CA GLY A 160 7.11 -1.17 25.51
C GLY A 160 6.81 -1.88 24.19
N LEU A 161 7.80 -2.16 23.35
CA LEU A 161 7.66 -2.94 22.12
C LEU A 161 8.30 -4.31 22.32
N TYR A 162 7.50 -5.38 22.19
CA TYR A 162 8.02 -6.74 22.23
C TYR A 162 8.75 -7.06 20.92
N HIS A 163 9.94 -7.65 21.00
CA HIS A 163 10.79 -7.98 19.85
C HIS A 163 11.75 -9.14 20.12
#